data_AF-A0A1V5GP23-F1
#
_entry.id   AF-A0A1V5GP23-F1
#
_cell.length_a   1.000
_cell.length_b   1.000
_cell.length_c   1.000
_cell.angle_alpha   90.00
_cell.angle_beta   90.00
_cell.angle_gamma   90.00
#
_symmetry.space_group_name_H-M   'P 1'
#
loop_
_entity.id
_entity.type
_entity.pdbx_description
1 polymer ?
#
loop_
_entity_poly.entity_id
_entity_poly.type
_entity_poly.pdbx_seq_one_letter_code
_entity_poly.pdbx_strand_id
1 'polypeptide(L)'
;MKNLLEEIKSESTVSGEKLGLCLILNDIAAYNKQKNINYSEHQEDTIDQATLDDLISRISTVEDAEAFESYVQLQSFVQRAQALAFAYNQQAWNGCSRILMYMIQAQQVEHARKLIENLPIIMTETQYNEMPPPGKIARQRGFALISNEFPCRPKCLTIEDYFIQPEIDCFQEMMSLENIEKMKDKIEYFRRDLLEDGIRRNLAYNTLCSLIAERIGIESFTVFSVDEAPLVEQIEDINEKFIAFHDEIAGEGEEFANKLRILESVFSIIDVSSFYPDESAVERVREKLTDPDSFRTSLDGLVEMLTGKGE
;
A
#
# COMPACT_ATOMS: atom_id res chain seq x y z
N MET A 1 -5.87 -33.50 -1.44
CA MET A 1 -6.84 -33.79 -2.53
C MET A 1 -6.97 -35.27 -2.91
N LYS A 2 -5.88 -35.97 -3.31
CA LYS A 2 -5.94 -37.34 -3.87
C LYS A 2 -6.72 -38.36 -3.03
N ASN A 3 -6.51 -38.39 -1.71
CA ASN A 3 -7.19 -39.34 -0.83
C ASN A 3 -8.71 -39.14 -0.80
N LEU A 4 -9.18 -37.89 -0.75
CA LEU A 4 -10.61 -37.55 -0.74
C LEU A 4 -11.27 -37.90 -2.09
N LEU A 5 -10.56 -37.63 -3.20
CA LEU A 5 -11.07 -37.97 -4.54
C LEU A 5 -11.20 -39.49 -4.74
N GLU A 6 -10.21 -40.27 -4.31
CA GLU A 6 -10.27 -41.74 -4.40
C GLU A 6 -11.36 -42.32 -3.50
N GLU A 7 -11.58 -41.75 -2.32
CA GLU A 7 -12.69 -42.10 -1.43
C GLU A 7 -14.03 -41.91 -2.15
N ILE A 8 -14.31 -40.71 -2.67
CA ILE A 8 -15.57 -40.38 -3.37
C ILE A 8 -15.77 -41.25 -4.63
N LYS A 9 -14.69 -41.52 -5.39
CA LYS A 9 -14.78 -42.37 -6.58
C LYS A 9 -15.30 -43.76 -6.26
N SER A 10 -14.94 -44.31 -5.10
CA SER A 10 -15.35 -45.65 -4.66
C SER A 10 -16.83 -45.77 -4.26
N GLU A 11 -17.54 -44.65 -4.07
CA GLU A 11 -18.76 -44.61 -3.24
C GLU A 11 -20.13 -44.94 -3.85
N SER A 12 -20.40 -45.31 -5.10
CA SER A 12 -21.78 -45.40 -5.67
C SER A 12 -22.63 -44.10 -5.64
N THR A 13 -23.01 -43.56 -4.47
CA THR A 13 -23.64 -42.24 -4.27
C THR A 13 -22.64 -41.26 -3.66
N VAL A 14 -22.67 -39.99 -4.07
CA VAL A 14 -21.67 -38.98 -3.65
C VAL A 14 -22.29 -37.97 -2.69
N SER A 15 -21.61 -37.71 -1.57
CA SER A 15 -21.96 -36.61 -0.66
C SER A 15 -21.60 -35.26 -1.26
N GLY A 16 -22.54 -34.31 -1.19
CA GLY A 16 -22.36 -32.97 -1.75
C GLY A 16 -21.25 -32.17 -1.08
N GLU A 17 -21.13 -32.30 0.25
CA GLU A 17 -20.06 -31.66 1.03
C GLU A 17 -18.68 -32.18 0.64
N LYS A 18 -18.52 -33.51 0.55
CA LYS A 18 -17.24 -34.12 0.13
C LYS A 18 -16.85 -33.68 -1.28
N LEU A 19 -17.81 -33.66 -2.21
CA LEU A 19 -17.55 -33.21 -3.58
C LEU A 19 -17.21 -31.72 -3.63
N GLY A 20 -17.88 -30.90 -2.83
CA GLY A 20 -17.62 -29.47 -2.70
C GLY A 20 -16.22 -29.17 -2.14
N LEU A 21 -15.78 -29.89 -1.11
CA LEU A 21 -14.41 -29.79 -0.60
C LEU A 21 -13.38 -30.22 -1.66
N CYS A 22 -13.68 -31.26 -2.44
CA CYS A 22 -12.85 -31.66 -3.59
C CYS A 22 -12.75 -30.56 -4.65
N LEU A 23 -13.84 -29.86 -4.95
CA LEU A 23 -13.87 -28.72 -5.87
C LEU A 23 -12.93 -27.60 -5.39
N ILE A 24 -13.00 -27.23 -4.11
CA ILE A 24 -12.13 -26.20 -3.53
C ILE A 24 -10.65 -26.62 -3.56
N LEU A 25 -10.34 -27.87 -3.21
CA LEU A 25 -8.98 -28.40 -3.29
C LEU A 25 -8.44 -28.40 -4.73
N ASN A 26 -9.30 -28.67 -5.71
CA ASN A 26 -8.96 -28.61 -7.12
C ASN A 26 -8.60 -27.17 -7.56
N ASP A 27 -9.35 -26.18 -7.09
CA ASP A 27 -9.05 -24.76 -7.36
C ASP A 27 -7.73 -24.32 -6.73
N ILE A 28 -7.46 -24.75 -5.49
CA ILE A 28 -6.18 -24.49 -4.81
C ILE A 28 -5.01 -25.07 -5.62
N ALA A 29 -5.15 -26.32 -6.10
CA ALA A 29 -4.14 -26.96 -6.93
C ALA A 29 -3.93 -26.21 -8.26
N ALA A 30 -5.02 -25.82 -8.93
CA ALA A 30 -4.98 -25.06 -10.17
C ALA A 30 -4.33 -23.68 -9.98
N TYR A 31 -4.63 -23.00 -8.88
CA TYR A 31 -4.09 -21.69 -8.55
C TYR A 31 -2.59 -21.75 -8.24
N ASN A 32 -2.16 -22.73 -7.42
CA ASN A 32 -0.74 -22.98 -7.17
C ASN A 32 0.02 -23.24 -8.47
N LYS A 33 -0.56 -24.03 -9.38
CA LYS A 33 -0.01 -24.29 -10.72
C LYS A 33 0.21 -23.03 -11.54
N GLN A 34 -0.67 -22.05 -11.43
CA GLN A 34 -0.52 -20.76 -12.12
C GLN A 34 0.57 -19.87 -11.48
N LYS A 35 0.72 -19.89 -10.14
CA LYS A 35 1.69 -19.03 -9.42
C LYS A 35 3.16 -19.45 -9.62
N ASN A 36 3.46 -20.73 -9.78
CA ASN A 36 4.83 -21.23 -9.85
C ASN A 36 5.36 -21.29 -11.30
N ILE A 37 6.29 -20.38 -11.65
CA ILE A 37 6.98 -20.34 -12.96
C ILE A 37 7.91 -21.56 -13.16
N ASN A 38 8.27 -22.29 -12.09
CA ASN A 38 9.13 -23.49 -12.11
C ASN A 38 8.42 -24.73 -11.51
N TYR A 39 7.24 -25.08 -12.03
CA TYR A 39 6.56 -26.33 -11.65
C TYR A 39 7.37 -27.56 -12.09
N SER A 40 8.01 -28.25 -11.14
CA SER A 40 8.48 -29.62 -11.36
C SER A 40 7.29 -30.59 -11.40
N GLU A 41 7.36 -31.58 -12.27
CA GLU A 41 6.34 -32.57 -12.71
C GLU A 41 5.61 -33.41 -11.63
N HIS A 42 5.68 -33.07 -10.35
CA HIS A 42 5.14 -33.88 -9.26
C HIS A 42 4.42 -33.03 -8.20
N GLN A 43 3.20 -32.53 -8.45
CA GLN A 43 2.22 -32.28 -7.37
C GLN A 43 0.83 -31.86 -7.90
N GLU A 44 -0.18 -32.60 -7.39
CA GLU A 44 -1.64 -32.45 -7.52
C GLU A 44 -2.25 -32.40 -8.93
N ASP A 45 -2.67 -33.58 -9.41
CA ASP A 45 -3.49 -33.73 -10.61
C ASP A 45 -4.83 -33.03 -10.40
N THR A 46 -5.05 -31.92 -11.10
CA THR A 46 -6.37 -31.28 -11.17
C THR A 46 -7.39 -32.27 -11.71
N ILE A 47 -8.59 -32.25 -11.17
CA ILE A 47 -9.71 -33.07 -11.60
C ILE A 47 -10.17 -32.59 -12.99
N ASP A 48 -10.27 -33.51 -13.95
CA ASP A 48 -10.83 -33.18 -15.26
C ASP A 48 -12.35 -33.03 -15.21
N GLN A 49 -12.90 -32.29 -16.18
CA GLN A 49 -14.33 -31.99 -16.22
C GLN A 49 -15.19 -33.27 -16.34
N ALA A 50 -14.73 -34.28 -17.08
CA ALA A 50 -15.50 -35.51 -17.28
C ALA A 50 -15.66 -36.30 -15.98
N THR A 51 -14.61 -36.33 -15.16
CA THR A 51 -14.63 -36.92 -13.82
C THR A 51 -15.56 -36.14 -12.90
N LEU A 52 -15.52 -34.80 -12.95
CA LEU A 52 -16.42 -33.98 -12.15
C LEU A 52 -17.89 -34.20 -12.52
N ASP A 53 -18.20 -34.23 -13.82
CA ASP A 53 -19.56 -34.47 -14.33
C ASP A 53 -20.10 -35.85 -13.91
N ASP A 54 -19.26 -36.90 -13.94
CA ASP A 54 -19.62 -38.24 -13.44
C ASP A 54 -19.97 -38.20 -11.94
N LEU A 55 -19.12 -37.56 -11.13
CA LEU A 55 -19.34 -37.46 -9.69
C LEU A 55 -20.60 -36.64 -9.34
N ILE A 56 -20.86 -35.55 -10.07
CA ILE A 56 -22.08 -34.75 -9.92
C ILE A 56 -23.32 -35.61 -10.23
N SER A 57 -23.27 -36.44 -11.28
CA SER A 57 -24.40 -37.30 -11.68
C SER A 57 -24.78 -38.35 -10.63
N ARG A 58 -23.88 -38.62 -9.67
CA ARG A 58 -24.03 -39.59 -8.58
C ARG A 58 -24.53 -38.96 -7.28
N ILE A 59 -24.81 -37.65 -7.26
CA ILE A 59 -25.55 -37.01 -6.17
C ILE A 59 -27.01 -37.46 -6.24
N SER A 60 -27.50 -38.08 -5.15
CA SER A 60 -28.81 -38.73 -5.13
C SER A 60 -29.86 -38.04 -4.28
N THR A 61 -29.49 -37.05 -3.47
CA THR A 61 -30.39 -36.35 -2.54
C THR A 61 -30.43 -34.85 -2.84
N VAL A 62 -31.53 -34.19 -2.43
CA VAL A 62 -31.65 -32.73 -2.58
C VAL A 62 -30.69 -32.03 -1.63
N GLU A 63 -30.56 -32.56 -0.41
CA GLU A 63 -29.69 -32.05 0.63
C GLU A 63 -28.22 -32.05 0.19
N ASP A 64 -27.75 -33.13 -0.46
CA ASP A 64 -26.40 -33.18 -1.03
C ASP A 64 -26.24 -32.22 -2.22
N ALA A 65 -27.26 -32.07 -3.06
CA ALA A 65 -27.21 -31.12 -4.16
C ALA A 65 -27.08 -29.66 -3.64
N GLU A 66 -27.82 -29.31 -2.58
CA GLU A 66 -27.76 -28.01 -1.93
C GLU A 66 -26.43 -27.77 -1.22
N ALA A 67 -25.89 -28.79 -0.55
CA ALA A 67 -24.56 -28.72 0.05
C ALA A 67 -23.48 -28.47 -1.02
N PHE A 68 -23.51 -29.21 -2.13
CA PHE A 68 -22.56 -29.02 -3.24
C PHE A 68 -22.67 -27.63 -3.86
N GLU A 69 -23.90 -27.16 -4.13
CA GLU A 69 -24.16 -25.83 -4.69
C GLU A 69 -23.56 -24.71 -3.81
N SER A 70 -23.58 -24.87 -2.49
CA SER A 70 -22.96 -23.91 -1.57
C SER A 70 -21.45 -23.74 -1.81
N TYR A 71 -20.74 -24.83 -2.12
CA TYR A 71 -19.31 -24.76 -2.48
C TYR A 71 -19.08 -24.21 -3.88
N VAL A 72 -20.01 -24.40 -4.82
CA VAL A 72 -19.98 -23.75 -6.14
C VAL A 72 -20.12 -22.23 -6.01
N GLN A 73 -20.97 -21.76 -5.08
CA GLN A 73 -21.08 -20.33 -4.77
C GLN A 73 -19.79 -19.78 -4.14
N LEU A 74 -19.15 -20.54 -3.25
CA LEU A 74 -17.84 -20.19 -2.70
C LEU A 74 -16.76 -20.07 -3.79
N GLN A 75 -16.67 -21.05 -4.68
CA GLN A 75 -15.76 -21.01 -5.83
C GLN A 75 -16.01 -19.75 -6.69
N SER A 76 -17.28 -19.48 -7.01
CA SER A 76 -17.67 -18.31 -7.80
C SER A 76 -17.31 -16.99 -7.11
N PHE A 77 -17.45 -16.92 -5.79
CA PHE A 77 -17.00 -15.80 -4.98
C PHE A 77 -15.48 -15.63 -5.09
N VAL A 78 -14.69 -16.69 -4.86
CA VAL A 78 -13.22 -16.61 -4.90
C VAL A 78 -12.74 -16.04 -6.23
N GLN A 79 -13.26 -16.54 -7.35
CA GLN A 79 -12.88 -16.07 -8.69
C GLN A 79 -13.14 -14.57 -8.90
N ARG A 80 -14.29 -14.06 -8.41
CA ARG A 80 -14.64 -12.62 -8.53
C ARG A 80 -13.87 -11.76 -7.52
N ALA A 81 -13.87 -12.17 -6.26
CA ALA A 81 -13.29 -11.44 -5.14
C ALA A 81 -11.77 -11.30 -5.31
N GLN A 82 -11.10 -12.31 -5.88
CA GLN A 82 -9.67 -12.22 -6.15
C GLN A 82 -9.32 -11.13 -7.18
N ALA A 83 -10.11 -10.98 -8.24
CA ALA A 83 -9.92 -9.91 -9.21
C ALA A 83 -10.11 -8.52 -8.57
N LEU A 84 -11.10 -8.39 -7.69
CA LEU A 84 -11.35 -7.16 -6.93
C LEU A 84 -10.21 -6.88 -5.93
N ALA A 85 -9.75 -7.89 -5.20
CA ALA A 85 -8.65 -7.75 -4.24
C ALA A 85 -7.35 -7.31 -4.95
N PHE A 86 -7.05 -7.84 -6.15
CA PHE A 86 -5.94 -7.34 -6.94
C PHE A 86 -6.12 -5.88 -7.37
N ALA A 87 -7.34 -5.46 -7.73
CA ALA A 87 -7.63 -4.08 -8.07
C ALA A 87 -7.46 -3.15 -6.87
N TYR A 88 -7.94 -3.53 -5.68
CA TYR A 88 -7.75 -2.78 -4.44
C TYR A 88 -6.28 -2.73 -4.01
N ASN A 89 -5.52 -3.81 -4.22
CA ASN A 89 -4.08 -3.79 -3.99
C ASN A 89 -3.38 -2.80 -4.91
N GLN A 90 -3.71 -2.81 -6.21
CA GLN A 90 -3.16 -1.85 -7.15
C GLN A 90 -3.55 -0.40 -6.81
N GLN A 91 -4.80 -0.19 -6.37
CA GLN A 91 -5.27 1.10 -5.88
C GLN A 91 -4.43 1.58 -4.68
N ALA A 92 -4.18 0.71 -3.70
CA ALA A 92 -3.36 1.03 -2.54
C ALA A 92 -1.91 1.36 -2.93
N TRP A 93 -1.31 0.56 -3.81
CA TRP A 93 0.02 0.82 -4.39
C TRP A 93 0.12 2.17 -5.08
N ASN A 94 -0.91 2.55 -5.84
CA ASN A 94 -0.98 3.85 -6.49
C ASN A 94 -1.05 4.97 -5.44
N GLY A 95 -1.84 4.80 -4.38
CA GLY A 95 -1.88 5.73 -3.24
C GLY A 95 -0.49 5.93 -2.61
N CYS A 96 0.16 4.85 -2.20
CA CYS A 96 1.54 4.87 -1.66
C CYS A 96 2.52 5.58 -2.58
N SER A 97 2.56 5.17 -3.85
CA SER A 97 3.51 5.70 -4.83
C SER A 97 3.33 7.21 -5.05
N ARG A 98 2.07 7.70 -5.03
CA ARG A 98 1.78 9.13 -5.18
C ARG A 98 2.19 9.92 -3.94
N ILE A 99 1.88 9.42 -2.74
CA ILE A 99 2.30 10.06 -1.49
C ILE A 99 3.82 10.17 -1.43
N LEU A 100 4.52 9.07 -1.68
CA LEU A 100 5.98 9.01 -1.67
C LEU A 100 6.59 9.96 -2.72
N MET A 101 6.05 9.99 -3.93
CA MET A 101 6.50 10.90 -4.99
C MET A 101 6.45 12.38 -4.53
N TYR A 102 5.32 12.82 -3.96
CA TYR A 102 5.19 14.18 -3.47
C TYR A 102 6.15 14.45 -2.31
N MET A 103 6.27 13.52 -1.36
CA MET A 103 7.18 13.66 -0.22
C MET A 103 8.64 13.81 -0.66
N ILE A 104 9.12 12.92 -1.55
CA ILE A 104 10.49 12.98 -2.08
C ILE A 104 10.74 14.30 -2.81
N GLN A 105 9.78 14.78 -3.60
CA GLN A 105 9.95 16.04 -4.33
C GLN A 105 10.14 17.23 -3.39
N ALA A 106 9.34 17.35 -2.33
CA ALA A 106 9.56 18.43 -1.35
C ALA A 106 10.82 18.21 -0.51
N GLN A 107 11.14 16.97 -0.15
CA GLN A 107 12.37 16.66 0.56
C GLN A 107 13.60 17.07 -0.24
N GLN A 108 13.64 16.80 -1.54
CA GLN A 108 14.73 17.24 -2.41
C GLN A 108 14.86 18.77 -2.48
N VAL A 109 13.74 19.49 -2.50
CA VAL A 109 13.76 20.96 -2.47
C VAL A 109 14.31 21.47 -1.14
N GLU A 110 13.84 20.95 0.00
CA GLU A 110 14.33 21.36 1.31
C GLU A 110 15.80 20.96 1.52
N HIS A 111 16.20 19.78 1.07
CA HIS A 111 17.59 19.35 1.06
C HIS A 111 18.48 20.32 0.29
N ALA A 112 18.07 20.70 -0.91
CA ALA A 112 18.81 21.65 -1.74
C ALA A 112 18.87 23.04 -1.11
N ARG A 113 17.75 23.52 -0.52
CA ARG A 113 17.71 24.77 0.26
C ARG A 113 18.66 24.72 1.45
N LYS A 114 18.67 23.62 2.20
CA LYS A 114 19.56 23.41 3.35
C LYS A 114 21.03 23.36 2.94
N LEU A 115 21.35 22.71 1.83
CA LEU A 115 22.70 22.71 1.27
C LEU A 115 23.14 24.13 0.89
N ILE A 116 22.28 24.87 0.16
CA ILE A 116 22.49 26.27 -0.22
C ILE A 116 22.71 27.16 0.99
N GLU A 117 21.87 26.99 2.01
CA GLU A 117 22.00 27.71 3.26
C GLU A 117 23.36 27.41 3.90
N ASN A 118 23.83 26.16 3.90
CA ASN A 118 25.11 25.80 4.50
C ASN A 118 26.35 26.26 3.70
N LEU A 119 26.21 26.78 2.49
CA LEU A 119 27.33 27.33 1.74
C LEU A 119 27.87 28.61 2.40
N PRO A 120 29.20 28.86 2.32
CA PRO A 120 29.78 30.12 2.78
C PRO A 120 29.24 31.26 1.94
N ILE A 121 29.07 32.43 2.55
CA ILE A 121 28.64 33.62 1.80
C ILE A 121 29.81 34.04 0.92
N ILE A 122 29.57 34.10 -0.40
CA ILE A 122 30.56 34.52 -1.38
C ILE A 122 30.38 36.02 -1.60
N MET A 123 31.44 36.80 -1.38
CA MET A 123 31.44 38.24 -1.56
C MET A 123 32.85 38.76 -1.90
N THR A 124 32.92 39.99 -2.37
CA THR A 124 34.22 40.68 -2.56
C THR A 124 34.79 41.16 -1.22
N GLU A 125 36.10 41.42 -1.18
CA GLU A 125 36.74 41.98 0.01
C GLU A 125 36.13 43.33 0.42
N THR A 126 35.78 44.18 -0.56
CA THR A 126 35.11 45.47 -0.30
C THR A 126 33.75 45.27 0.37
N GLN A 127 32.93 44.35 -0.16
CA GLN A 127 31.62 44.03 0.41
C GLN A 127 31.71 43.47 1.83
N TYR A 128 32.70 42.62 2.11
CA TYR A 128 32.92 42.08 3.45
C TYR A 128 33.25 43.18 4.48
N ASN A 129 34.08 44.15 4.08
CA ASN A 129 34.47 45.26 4.95
C ASN A 129 33.33 46.26 5.21
N GLU A 130 32.39 46.38 4.28
CA GLU A 130 31.24 47.29 4.36
C GLU A 130 29.98 46.64 4.97
N MET A 131 29.99 45.32 5.13
CA MET A 131 28.85 44.53 5.59
C MET A 131 28.53 44.77 7.08
N PRO A 132 27.23 44.90 7.46
CA PRO A 132 26.82 44.92 8.85
C PRO A 132 27.07 43.56 9.55
N PRO A 133 27.13 43.52 10.89
CA PRO A 133 27.42 42.29 11.64
C PRO A 133 26.52 41.11 11.22
N PRO A 134 27.10 39.99 10.77
CA PRO A 134 26.34 38.85 10.27
C PRO A 134 25.46 38.21 11.34
N GLY A 135 24.33 37.66 10.91
CA GLY A 135 23.53 36.72 11.71
C GLY A 135 24.35 35.51 12.20
N LYS A 136 23.81 34.78 13.18
CA LYS A 136 24.53 33.67 13.84
C LYS A 136 24.97 32.59 12.84
N ILE A 137 24.09 32.20 11.90
CA ILE A 137 24.42 31.19 10.90
C ILE A 137 25.46 31.67 9.89
N ALA A 138 25.37 32.93 9.42
CA ALA A 138 26.36 33.51 8.52
C ALA A 138 27.78 33.50 9.13
N ARG A 139 27.88 33.72 10.45
CA ARG A 139 29.15 33.60 11.18
C ARG A 139 29.67 32.15 11.27
N GLN A 140 28.77 31.17 11.36
CA GLN A 140 29.14 29.75 11.43
C GLN A 140 29.52 29.17 10.06
N ARG A 141 28.86 29.61 9.00
CA ARG A 141 29.09 29.18 7.60
C ARG A 141 30.43 29.70 7.04
N GLY A 142 30.89 30.85 7.54
CA GLY A 142 32.10 31.50 7.08
C GLY A 142 31.90 32.29 5.77
N PHE A 143 32.97 32.94 5.33
CA PHE A 143 32.98 33.83 4.17
C PHE A 143 34.01 33.33 3.16
N ALA A 144 33.62 33.32 1.89
CA ALA A 144 34.54 33.11 0.79
C ALA A 144 34.76 34.46 0.09
N LEU A 145 35.96 35.01 0.27
CA LEU A 145 36.32 36.31 -0.30
C LEU A 145 36.93 36.14 -1.68
N ILE A 146 36.38 36.85 -2.65
CA ILE A 146 36.90 36.88 -4.03
C ILE A 146 37.67 38.18 -4.25
N SER A 147 38.80 38.09 -4.94
CA SER A 147 39.59 39.26 -5.34
C SER A 147 38.74 40.24 -6.14
N ASN A 148 38.87 41.53 -5.84
CA ASN A 148 38.22 42.61 -6.57
C ASN A 148 38.54 42.57 -8.08
N GLU A 149 39.67 41.98 -8.48
CA GLU A 149 40.17 41.87 -9.86
C GLU A 149 39.88 40.51 -10.54
N PHE A 150 38.83 39.79 -10.12
CA PHE A 150 38.51 38.48 -10.70
C PHE A 150 38.24 38.58 -12.23
N PRO A 151 39.03 37.88 -13.08
CA PRO A 151 39.04 38.11 -14.54
C PRO A 151 37.78 37.61 -15.25
N CYS A 152 37.00 36.74 -14.60
CA CYS A 152 35.74 36.20 -15.08
C CYS A 152 34.61 36.62 -14.14
N ARG A 153 34.31 37.93 -14.07
CA ARG A 153 33.03 38.38 -13.51
C ARG A 153 31.90 37.85 -14.41
N PRO A 154 30.92 37.09 -13.88
CA PRO A 154 29.69 36.83 -14.61
C PRO A 154 29.08 38.18 -15.04
N LYS A 155 28.65 38.31 -16.30
CA LYS A 155 28.19 39.59 -16.89
C LYS A 155 26.95 40.21 -16.22
N CYS A 156 26.39 39.54 -15.21
CA CYS A 156 25.10 39.86 -14.61
C CYS A 156 25.21 40.55 -13.23
N LEU A 157 26.42 40.83 -12.73
CA LEU A 157 26.64 41.26 -11.34
C LEU A 157 27.24 42.68 -11.25
N THR A 158 26.55 43.57 -10.56
CA THR A 158 26.97 44.92 -10.15
C THR A 158 27.63 44.89 -8.76
N ILE A 159 28.26 46.00 -8.34
CA ILE A 159 28.89 46.14 -7.00
C ILE A 159 27.87 45.96 -5.85
N GLU A 160 26.60 46.19 -6.15
CA GLU A 160 25.45 46.08 -5.23
C GLU A 160 24.94 44.63 -5.12
N ASP A 161 25.36 43.74 -6.02
CA ASP A 161 24.95 42.34 -6.03
C ASP A 161 25.87 41.49 -5.13
N TYR A 162 25.28 40.79 -4.16
CA TYR A 162 25.98 39.74 -3.41
C TYR A 162 26.42 38.64 -4.40
N PHE A 163 27.69 38.25 -4.35
CA PHE A 163 28.36 37.56 -5.46
C PHE A 163 27.67 36.27 -5.91
N ILE A 164 27.09 35.51 -4.97
CA ILE A 164 26.07 34.49 -5.22
C ILE A 164 25.23 34.40 -3.94
N GLN A 165 24.08 35.08 -3.89
CA GLN A 165 22.98 34.54 -3.09
C GLN A 165 22.41 33.42 -3.97
N PRO A 166 22.54 32.12 -3.61
CA PRO A 166 22.00 31.08 -4.47
C PRO A 166 20.51 31.41 -4.61
N GLU A 167 20.05 31.66 -5.84
CA GLU A 167 18.67 32.09 -6.07
C GLU A 167 17.75 31.00 -5.53
N ILE A 168 17.26 31.17 -4.30
CA ILE A 168 16.25 30.28 -3.71
C ILE A 168 14.96 30.38 -4.57
N ASP A 169 14.84 31.43 -5.37
CA ASP A 169 13.78 31.65 -6.35
C ASP A 169 13.66 30.54 -7.40
N CYS A 170 14.74 29.81 -7.72
CA CYS A 170 14.63 28.65 -8.61
C CYS A 170 13.79 27.49 -8.02
N PHE A 171 13.57 27.48 -6.70
CA PHE A 171 12.69 26.52 -6.03
C PHE A 171 11.23 26.98 -5.94
N GLN A 172 10.89 28.23 -6.29
CA GLN A 172 9.51 28.73 -6.21
C GLN A 172 8.57 28.01 -7.18
N GLU A 173 9.09 27.54 -8.33
CA GLU A 173 8.34 26.71 -9.28
C GLU A 173 8.46 25.20 -8.99
N MET A 174 9.33 24.79 -8.06
CA MET A 174 9.46 23.39 -7.64
C MET A 174 8.41 23.02 -6.60
N MET A 175 8.20 21.72 -6.39
CA MET A 175 7.29 21.18 -5.38
C MET A 175 7.85 21.35 -3.96
N SER A 176 8.10 22.58 -3.50
CA SER A 176 8.49 22.90 -2.13
C SER A 176 7.37 22.55 -1.13
N LEU A 177 7.66 22.60 0.18
CA LEU A 177 6.63 22.41 1.20
C LEU A 177 5.47 23.41 1.04
N GLU A 178 5.75 24.69 0.76
CA GLU A 178 4.70 25.70 0.55
C GLU A 178 3.82 25.42 -0.68
N ASN A 179 4.38 24.81 -1.73
CA ASN A 179 3.60 24.39 -2.89
C ASN A 179 2.86 23.08 -2.65
N ILE A 180 3.42 22.17 -1.85
CA ILE A 180 2.75 20.94 -1.43
C ILE A 180 1.53 21.23 -0.55
N GLU A 181 1.55 22.27 0.28
CA GLU A 181 0.40 22.66 1.08
C GLU A 181 -0.86 22.88 0.22
N LYS A 182 -0.69 23.46 -0.98
CA LYS A 182 -1.78 23.66 -1.95
C LYS A 182 -2.32 22.36 -2.54
N MET A 183 -1.57 21.27 -2.41
CA MET A 183 -1.91 19.93 -2.89
C MET A 183 -2.45 19.03 -1.77
N LYS A 184 -2.66 19.58 -0.56
CA LYS A 184 -3.10 18.83 0.62
C LYS A 184 -4.32 17.96 0.34
N ASP A 185 -5.39 18.51 -0.24
CA ASP A 185 -6.62 17.76 -0.52
C ASP A 185 -6.38 16.59 -1.47
N LYS A 186 -5.46 16.76 -2.43
CA LYS A 186 -5.09 15.71 -3.38
C LYS A 186 -4.26 14.60 -2.71
N ILE A 187 -3.35 14.98 -1.81
CA ILE A 187 -2.56 14.02 -1.02
C ILE A 187 -3.47 13.28 -0.03
N GLU A 188 -4.45 13.97 0.56
CA GLU A 188 -5.47 13.37 1.40
C GLU A 188 -6.34 12.37 0.63
N TYR A 189 -6.72 12.68 -0.61
CA TYR A 189 -7.38 11.71 -1.51
C TYR A 189 -6.51 10.47 -1.77
N PHE A 190 -5.22 10.64 -2.09
CA PHE A 190 -4.32 9.50 -2.29
C PHE A 190 -4.16 8.65 -1.03
N ARG A 191 -4.19 9.28 0.14
CA ARG A 191 -4.15 8.59 1.42
C ARG A 191 -5.47 7.87 1.71
N ARG A 192 -6.59 8.58 1.81
CA ARG A 192 -7.85 8.00 2.29
C ARG A 192 -8.51 7.11 1.25
N ASP A 193 -8.71 7.64 0.05
CA ASP A 193 -9.52 6.99 -0.98
C ASP A 193 -8.74 5.95 -1.76
N LEU A 194 -7.42 6.07 -1.90
CA LEU A 194 -6.62 5.06 -2.60
C LEU A 194 -5.94 4.10 -1.64
N LEU A 195 -5.09 4.61 -0.75
CA LEU A 195 -4.27 3.78 0.14
C LEU A 195 -5.10 3.09 1.23
N GLU A 196 -5.72 3.88 2.11
CA GLU A 196 -6.43 3.38 3.29
C GLU A 196 -7.64 2.52 2.91
N ASP A 197 -8.44 2.94 1.92
CA ASP A 197 -9.58 2.14 1.43
C ASP A 197 -9.11 0.83 0.78
N GLY A 198 -8.09 0.90 -0.08
CA GLY A 198 -7.55 -0.27 -0.78
C GLY A 198 -6.99 -1.31 0.19
N ILE A 199 -6.18 -0.88 1.16
CA ILE A 199 -5.59 -1.80 2.15
C ILE A 199 -6.63 -2.38 3.10
N ARG A 200 -7.61 -1.58 3.59
CA ARG A 200 -8.70 -2.11 4.44
C ARG A 200 -9.48 -3.22 3.72
N ARG A 201 -9.81 -3.02 2.44
CA ARG A 201 -10.56 -4.01 1.65
C ARG A 201 -9.75 -5.30 1.44
N ASN A 202 -8.44 -5.19 1.20
CA ASN A 202 -7.57 -6.36 1.07
C ASN A 202 -7.45 -7.13 2.39
N LEU A 203 -7.23 -6.42 3.51
CA LEU A 203 -7.13 -7.06 4.82
C LEU A 203 -8.45 -7.71 5.23
N ALA A 204 -9.60 -7.08 4.92
CA ALA A 204 -10.92 -7.68 5.09
C ALA A 204 -11.08 -8.96 4.26
N TYR A 205 -10.68 -8.95 2.98
CA TYR A 205 -10.71 -10.13 2.12
C TYR A 205 -9.81 -11.26 2.64
N ASN A 206 -8.56 -10.95 3.02
CA ASN A 206 -7.61 -11.92 3.57
C ASN A 206 -8.12 -12.52 4.89
N THR A 207 -8.75 -11.70 5.73
CA THR A 207 -9.39 -12.15 6.97
C THR A 207 -10.55 -13.10 6.67
N LEU A 208 -11.41 -12.78 5.70
CA LEU A 208 -12.50 -13.67 5.28
C LEU A 208 -11.97 -14.99 4.73
N CYS A 209 -10.91 -14.98 3.91
CA CYS A 209 -10.25 -16.21 3.46
C CYS A 209 -9.80 -17.09 4.63
N SER A 210 -9.23 -16.49 5.68
CA SER A 210 -8.79 -17.21 6.87
C SER A 210 -9.96 -17.81 7.65
N LEU A 211 -11.06 -17.07 7.81
CA LEU A 211 -12.27 -17.57 8.46
C LEU A 211 -12.94 -18.70 7.66
N ILE A 212 -12.94 -18.62 6.33
CA ILE A 212 -13.45 -19.69 5.47
C ILE A 212 -12.55 -20.92 5.57
N ALA A 213 -11.22 -20.74 5.57
CA ALA A 213 -10.25 -21.82 5.72
C ALA A 213 -10.48 -22.59 7.04
N GLU A 214 -10.72 -21.87 8.14
CA GLU A 214 -11.10 -22.43 9.43
C GLU A 214 -12.43 -23.20 9.33
N ARG A 215 -13.46 -22.59 8.73
CA ARG A 215 -14.81 -23.17 8.62
C ARG A 215 -14.85 -24.49 7.85
N ILE A 216 -14.08 -24.60 6.77
CA ILE A 216 -14.05 -25.78 5.90
C ILE A 216 -12.92 -26.75 6.27
N GLY A 217 -12.04 -26.39 7.21
CA GLY A 217 -10.91 -27.20 7.64
C GLY A 217 -9.80 -27.35 6.59
N ILE A 218 -9.64 -26.38 5.68
CA ILE A 218 -8.62 -26.37 4.63
C ILE A 218 -7.75 -25.12 4.78
N GLU A 219 -6.67 -25.21 5.56
CA GLU A 219 -5.73 -24.10 5.81
C GLU A 219 -5.17 -23.50 4.51
N SER A 220 -4.88 -24.36 3.52
CA SER A 220 -4.37 -23.95 2.20
C SER A 220 -5.34 -23.11 1.36
N PHE A 221 -6.59 -22.93 1.81
CA PHE A 221 -7.54 -21.99 1.17
C PHE A 221 -7.05 -20.53 1.22
N THR A 222 -6.21 -20.19 2.20
CA THR A 222 -5.54 -18.88 2.29
C THR A 222 -4.61 -18.58 1.11
N VAL A 223 -4.33 -19.54 0.23
CA VAL A 223 -3.57 -19.30 -1.01
C VAL A 223 -4.20 -18.21 -1.90
N PHE A 224 -5.52 -18.03 -1.81
CA PHE A 224 -6.27 -17.03 -2.58
C PHE A 224 -6.11 -15.62 -2.05
N SER A 225 -5.58 -15.44 -0.83
CA SER A 225 -5.28 -14.15 -0.23
C SER A 225 -4.26 -13.36 -1.05
N VAL A 226 -4.34 -12.03 -0.92
CA VAL A 226 -3.37 -11.10 -1.51
C VAL A 226 -2.15 -11.04 -0.61
N ASP A 227 -0.95 -11.11 -1.20
CA ASP A 227 0.29 -10.88 -0.45
C ASP A 227 0.41 -9.38 -0.11
N GLU A 228 0.25 -9.08 1.17
CA GLU A 228 0.30 -7.72 1.72
C GLU A 228 1.72 -7.25 2.04
N ALA A 229 2.68 -8.16 2.25
CA ALA A 229 4.00 -7.82 2.77
C ALA A 229 4.72 -6.74 1.94
N PRO A 230 4.72 -6.80 0.58
CA PRO A 230 5.35 -5.77 -0.23
C PRO A 230 4.73 -4.38 -0.05
N LEU A 231 3.40 -4.30 0.15
CA LEU A 231 2.73 -3.03 0.37
C LEU A 231 3.02 -2.49 1.77
N VAL A 232 3.07 -3.36 2.78
CA VAL A 232 3.41 -2.99 4.16
C VAL A 232 4.83 -2.42 4.22
N GLU A 233 5.81 -3.10 3.62
CA GLU A 233 7.20 -2.62 3.50
C GLU A 233 7.24 -1.22 2.84
N GLN A 234 6.47 -1.01 1.76
CA GLN A 234 6.41 0.30 1.11
C GLN A 234 5.82 1.40 2.03
N ILE A 235 4.88 1.06 2.91
CA ILE A 235 4.31 2.01 3.89
C ILE A 235 5.33 2.31 4.99
N GLU A 236 6.08 1.32 5.44
CA GLU A 236 7.19 1.50 6.38
C GLU A 236 8.24 2.45 5.81
N ASP A 237 8.63 2.27 4.54
CA ASP A 237 9.52 3.20 3.83
C ASP A 237 8.96 4.64 3.82
N ILE A 238 7.67 4.83 3.57
CA ILE A 238 7.03 6.15 3.61
C ILE A 238 7.13 6.76 5.01
N ASN A 239 6.92 5.95 6.06
CA ASN A 239 7.01 6.38 7.44
C ASN A 239 8.45 6.78 7.82
N GLU A 240 9.44 6.00 7.42
CA GLU A 240 10.85 6.32 7.61
C GLU A 240 11.24 7.61 6.88
N LYS A 241 10.77 7.79 5.64
CA LYS A 241 10.99 9.01 4.86
C LYS A 241 10.35 10.23 5.51
N PHE A 242 9.15 10.10 6.06
CA PHE A 242 8.50 11.17 6.80
C PHE A 242 9.36 11.60 8.00
N ILE A 243 9.85 10.64 8.78
CA ILE A 243 10.74 10.91 9.93
C ILE A 243 12.02 11.60 9.47
N ALA A 244 12.69 11.08 8.45
CA ALA A 244 13.94 11.66 7.93
C ALA A 244 13.72 13.08 7.39
N PHE A 245 12.55 13.37 6.84
CA PHE A 245 12.24 14.68 6.28
C PHE A 245 12.23 15.79 7.35
N HIS A 246 11.90 15.48 8.61
CA HIS A 246 12.02 16.47 9.71
C HIS A 246 13.44 17.02 9.84
N ASP A 247 14.45 16.17 9.66
CA ASP A 247 15.86 16.57 9.78
C ASP A 247 16.36 17.36 8.56
N GLU A 248 15.61 17.42 7.46
CA GLU A 248 16.01 18.06 6.21
C GLU A 248 15.35 19.41 5.95
N ILE A 249 14.40 19.84 6.80
CA ILE A 249 13.76 21.15 6.70
C ILE A 249 14.82 22.27 6.78
N ALA A 250 14.79 23.18 5.80
CA ALA A 250 15.67 24.34 5.74
C ALA A 250 15.04 25.58 6.43
N GLY A 251 15.88 26.57 6.77
CA GLY A 251 15.45 27.82 7.39
C GLY A 251 15.56 27.85 8.92
N GLU A 252 15.24 29.01 9.51
CA GLU A 252 15.25 29.24 10.97
C GLU A 252 14.00 30.01 11.44
N GLY A 253 13.75 29.98 12.75
CA GLY A 253 12.71 30.80 13.38
C GLY A 253 11.31 30.49 12.86
N GLU A 254 10.60 31.55 12.43
CA GLU A 254 9.21 31.45 11.96
C GLU A 254 9.09 30.67 10.64
N GLU A 255 10.08 30.77 9.75
CA GLU A 255 10.10 30.03 8.48
C GLU A 255 10.16 28.52 8.73
N PHE A 256 11.12 28.09 9.56
CA PHE A 256 11.26 26.69 9.95
C PHE A 256 9.97 26.16 10.61
N ALA A 257 9.40 26.93 11.54
CA ALA A 257 8.17 26.56 12.22
C ALA A 257 6.99 26.42 11.25
N ASN A 258 6.87 27.30 10.25
CA ASN A 258 5.83 27.19 9.23
C ASN A 258 6.03 25.97 8.33
N LYS A 259 7.26 25.68 7.88
CA LYS A 259 7.55 24.49 7.07
C LYS A 259 7.28 23.19 7.82
N LEU A 260 7.67 23.11 9.07
CA LEU A 260 7.38 21.98 9.95
C LEU A 260 5.87 21.76 10.11
N ARG A 261 5.11 22.84 10.37
CA ARG A 261 3.64 22.79 10.40
C ARG A 261 3.08 22.25 9.10
N ILE A 262 3.61 22.68 7.94
CA ILE A 262 3.13 22.20 6.64
C ILE A 262 3.39 20.70 6.49
N LEU A 263 4.62 20.24 6.74
CA LEU A 263 5.00 18.82 6.68
C LEU A 263 4.03 17.95 7.49
N GLU A 264 3.82 18.29 8.77
CA GLU A 264 2.94 17.56 9.69
C GLU A 264 1.45 17.65 9.32
N SER A 265 1.05 18.72 8.61
CA SER A 265 -0.35 18.90 8.22
C SER A 265 -0.73 18.20 6.91
N VAL A 266 0.27 17.87 6.07
CA VAL A 266 0.08 17.26 4.75
C VAL A 266 0.43 15.77 4.78
N PHE A 267 1.50 15.43 5.49
CA PHE A 267 1.97 14.07 5.64
C PHE A 267 1.87 13.64 7.11
N SER A 268 1.63 12.35 7.30
CA SER A 268 1.61 11.75 8.63
C SER A 268 1.98 10.27 8.55
N ILE A 269 2.42 9.73 9.68
CA ILE A 269 2.65 8.29 9.84
C ILE A 269 1.37 7.53 9.51
N ILE A 270 1.54 6.40 8.83
CA ILE A 270 0.48 5.47 8.45
C ILE A 270 0.63 4.24 9.33
N ASP A 271 -0.33 4.02 10.22
CA ASP A 271 -0.40 2.83 11.07
C ASP A 271 -1.21 1.74 10.36
N VAL A 272 -0.51 0.79 9.74
CA VAL A 272 -1.14 -0.33 9.02
C VAL A 272 -2.00 -1.19 9.96
N SER A 273 -1.61 -1.31 11.23
CA SER A 273 -2.34 -2.13 12.20
C SER A 273 -3.78 -1.62 12.40
N SER A 274 -4.00 -0.32 12.24
CA SER A 274 -5.32 0.32 12.33
C SER A 274 -6.28 -0.01 11.17
N PHE A 275 -5.78 -0.69 10.14
CA PHE A 275 -6.56 -1.08 8.96
C PHE A 275 -7.06 -2.52 9.03
N TYR A 276 -6.58 -3.33 9.98
CA TYR A 276 -7.12 -4.67 10.18
C TYR A 276 -8.57 -4.58 10.66
N PRO A 277 -9.43 -5.55 10.26
CA PRO A 277 -10.78 -5.65 10.77
C PRO A 277 -10.80 -5.71 12.29
N ASP A 278 -11.78 -5.04 12.89
CA ASP A 278 -11.94 -5.10 14.35
C ASP A 278 -12.40 -6.50 14.79
N GLU A 279 -12.00 -6.90 16.01
CA GLU A 279 -12.33 -8.23 16.56
C GLU A 279 -13.84 -8.48 16.64
N SER A 280 -14.65 -7.43 16.83
CA SER A 280 -16.11 -7.58 16.90
C SER A 280 -16.70 -7.94 15.53
N ALA A 281 -16.17 -7.38 14.45
CA ALA A 281 -16.55 -7.66 13.07
C ALA A 281 -16.10 -9.06 12.67
N VAL A 282 -14.88 -9.45 13.07
CA VAL A 282 -14.36 -10.81 12.88
C VAL A 282 -15.30 -11.83 13.53
N GLU A 283 -15.70 -11.61 14.78
CA GLU A 283 -16.60 -12.54 15.47
C GLU A 283 -17.99 -12.61 14.83
N ARG A 284 -18.59 -11.46 14.47
CA ARG A 284 -19.88 -11.44 13.75
C ARG A 284 -19.84 -12.22 12.44
N VAL A 285 -18.74 -12.11 11.69
CA VAL A 285 -18.56 -12.83 10.43
C VAL A 285 -18.33 -14.31 10.69
N ARG A 286 -17.53 -14.67 11.70
CA ARG A 286 -17.31 -16.05 12.13
C ARG A 286 -18.64 -16.73 12.51
N GLU A 287 -19.47 -16.06 13.30
CA GLU A 287 -20.81 -16.55 13.65
C GLU A 287 -21.67 -16.79 12.41
N LYS A 288 -21.69 -15.86 11.46
CA LYS A 288 -22.45 -16.01 10.20
C LYS A 288 -21.96 -17.18 9.35
N LEU A 289 -20.67 -17.50 9.38
CA LEU A 289 -20.10 -18.64 8.66
C LEU A 289 -20.47 -20.00 9.29
N THR A 290 -20.99 -20.02 10.52
CA THR A 290 -21.48 -21.28 11.13
C THR A 290 -22.74 -21.82 10.45
N ASP A 291 -23.52 -20.93 9.82
CA ASP A 291 -24.70 -21.30 9.03
C ASP A 291 -24.28 -22.20 7.85
N PRO A 292 -24.86 -23.41 7.70
CA PRO A 292 -24.63 -24.26 6.53
C PRO A 292 -24.89 -23.56 5.19
N ASP A 293 -25.82 -22.59 5.14
CA ASP A 293 -26.13 -21.83 3.93
C ASP A 293 -25.28 -20.55 3.78
N SER A 294 -24.29 -20.32 4.63
CA SER A 294 -23.49 -19.08 4.67
C SER A 294 -22.85 -18.73 3.32
N PHE A 295 -22.38 -19.72 2.55
CA PHE A 295 -21.81 -19.50 1.21
C PHE A 295 -22.84 -19.16 0.14
N ARG A 296 -24.12 -19.44 0.39
CA ARG A 296 -25.24 -19.04 -0.49
C ARG A 296 -25.72 -17.62 -0.20
N THR A 297 -25.32 -17.05 0.94
CA THR A 297 -25.49 -15.63 1.25
C THR A 297 -24.40 -14.79 0.56
N SER A 298 -24.58 -13.46 0.51
CA SER A 298 -23.61 -12.57 -0.14
C SER A 298 -22.30 -12.53 0.66
N LEU A 299 -21.31 -13.33 0.23
CA LEU A 299 -19.94 -13.30 0.76
C LEU A 299 -19.28 -11.93 0.58
N ASP A 300 -19.67 -11.17 -0.46
CA ASP A 300 -19.26 -9.77 -0.63
C ASP A 300 -19.74 -8.90 0.54
N GLY A 301 -20.95 -9.17 1.05
CA GLY A 301 -21.47 -8.52 2.25
C GLY A 301 -20.66 -8.84 3.51
N LEU A 302 -20.06 -10.04 3.60
CA LEU A 302 -19.17 -10.38 4.71
C LEU A 302 -17.86 -9.56 4.66
N VAL A 303 -17.33 -9.31 3.47
CA VAL A 303 -16.17 -8.41 3.28
C VAL A 303 -16.53 -6.99 3.74
N GLU A 304 -17.68 -6.45 3.36
CA GLU A 304 -18.09 -5.10 3.77
C GLU A 304 -18.34 -4.95 5.28
N MET A 305 -18.76 -6.02 5.97
CA MET A 305 -18.82 -5.98 7.44
C MET A 305 -17.43 -5.90 8.07
N LEU A 306 -16.43 -6.59 7.49
CA LEU A 306 -15.04 -6.58 7.96
C LEU A 306 -14.34 -5.24 7.68
N THR A 307 -14.79 -4.45 6.70
CA THR A 307 -14.26 -3.10 6.47
C THR A 307 -14.80 -2.05 7.46
N GLY A 308 -15.84 -2.38 8.24
CA GLY A 308 -16.54 -1.45 9.12
C GLY A 308 -17.44 -0.46 8.39
N LYS A 309 -17.69 -0.66 7.07
CA LYS A 309 -18.58 0.21 6.26
C LYS A 309 -20.01 -0.31 6.12
N GLY A 310 -20.33 -1.48 6.69
CA GLY A 310 -21.67 -2.06 6.71
C GLY A 310 -22.30 -2.09 8.10
N GLU A 311 -23.00 -1.02 8.47
CA GLU A 311 -24.12 -1.02 9.44
C GLU A 311 -25.42 -0.65 8.72
#